data_AF-A0A922Y8C2-F1
#
_entry.id   AF-A0A922Y8C2-F1
#
_cell.length_a   1.000
_cell.length_b   1.000
_cell.length_c   1.000
_cell.angle_alpha   90.00
_cell.angle_beta   90.00
_cell.angle_gamma   90.00
#
_symmetry.space_group_name_H-M   'P 1'
#
loop_
_entity.id
_entity.type
_entity.pdbx_description
1 polymer ?
#
loop_
_entity_poly.entity_id
_entity_poly.type
_entity_poly.pdbx_seq_one_letter_code
_entity_poly.pdbx_strand_id
1 'polypeptide(L)'
;MRAHLLLALLPMMPIAAEALELTGRYGYAGEWAVTATLAAAEPAASKHKRDFAGPVTLKHLALCGPGEVAEKAGTLSLRRDGQRYAAMLAIGEESCAVTGTLAEDGVAFADCGKAGKIPLRLWLK
;
A
#
# COMPACT_ATOMS: atom_id res chain seq x y z
N MET A 1 -30.56 10.70 51.83
CA MET A 1 -29.14 10.60 51.40
C MET A 1 -29.12 9.95 50.02
N ARG A 2 -28.95 10.72 48.95
CA ARG A 2 -28.94 10.22 47.55
C ARG A 2 -27.51 10.32 47.03
N ALA A 3 -26.83 9.18 46.94
CA ALA A 3 -25.50 9.08 46.35
C ALA A 3 -25.65 9.10 44.83
N HIS A 4 -25.18 10.17 44.18
CA HIS A 4 -25.10 10.25 42.73
C HIS A 4 -23.80 9.59 42.27
N LEU A 5 -23.89 8.41 41.65
CA LEU A 5 -22.79 7.81 40.89
C LEU A 5 -22.55 8.65 39.62
N LEU A 6 -21.47 9.41 39.60
CA LEU A 6 -20.95 10.04 38.38
C LEU A 6 -20.14 8.98 37.61
N LEU A 7 -20.75 8.41 36.57
CA LEU A 7 -20.06 7.57 35.60
C LEU A 7 -19.17 8.48 34.74
N ALA A 8 -17.86 8.45 35.00
CA ALA A 8 -16.89 9.15 34.18
C ALA A 8 -16.81 8.49 32.79
N LEU A 9 -17.32 9.16 31.75
CA LEU A 9 -17.00 8.81 30.37
C LEU A 9 -15.53 9.15 30.13
N LEU A 10 -14.66 8.13 30.12
CA LEU A 10 -13.32 8.29 29.55
C LEU A 10 -13.46 8.48 28.03
N PRO A 11 -12.92 9.55 27.44
CA PRO A 11 -12.83 9.67 25.99
C PRO A 11 -11.84 8.60 25.50
N MET A 12 -12.35 7.59 24.77
CA MET A 12 -11.52 6.73 23.94
C MET A 12 -10.86 7.63 22.88
N MET A 13 -9.61 8.03 23.11
CA MET A 13 -8.80 8.63 22.05
C MET A 13 -8.57 7.56 20.99
N PRO A 14 -8.90 7.82 19.70
CA PRO A 14 -8.54 6.90 18.64
C PRO A 14 -7.02 6.78 18.61
N ILE A 15 -6.50 5.57 18.82
CA ILE A 15 -5.10 5.26 18.55
C ILE A 15 -4.92 5.52 17.05
N ALA A 16 -4.11 6.54 16.71
CA ALA A 16 -3.70 6.76 15.33
C ALA A 16 -2.96 5.50 14.87
N ALA A 17 -3.60 4.71 14.02
CA ALA A 17 -2.97 3.55 13.40
C ALA A 17 -1.82 4.06 12.53
N GLU A 18 -0.62 3.54 12.75
CA GLU A 18 0.56 3.92 11.98
C GLU A 18 0.31 3.67 10.49
N ALA A 19 0.55 4.70 9.68
CA ALA A 19 0.36 4.66 8.24
C ALA A 19 1.71 4.54 7.52
N LEU A 20 1.73 3.79 6.42
CA LEU A 20 2.84 3.68 5.48
C LEU A 20 2.43 4.33 4.16
N GLU A 21 3.02 5.47 3.84
CA GLU A 21 2.83 6.13 2.56
C GLU A 21 3.86 5.64 1.55
N LEU A 22 3.37 5.13 0.43
CA LEU A 22 4.18 4.61 -0.67
C LEU A 22 3.85 5.34 -1.96
N THR A 23 4.88 5.53 -2.76
CA THR A 23 4.78 5.95 -4.16
C THR A 23 5.62 5.00 -5.02
N GLY A 24 5.39 5.00 -6.33
CA GLY A 24 6.00 3.99 -7.17
C GLY A 24 5.81 4.18 -8.67
N ARG A 25 6.37 3.23 -9.42
CA ARG A 25 6.08 3.00 -10.83
C ARG A 25 5.72 1.55 -11.08
N TYR A 26 4.71 1.31 -11.90
CA TYR A 26 4.30 -0.01 -12.36
C TYR A 26 4.23 -0.05 -13.89
N GLY A 27 4.47 -1.23 -14.46
CA GLY A 27 4.43 -1.46 -15.91
C GLY A 27 5.82 -1.50 -16.56
N TYR A 28 5.88 -2.04 -17.78
CA TYR A 28 7.15 -2.32 -18.47
C TYR A 28 7.94 -1.05 -18.80
N ALA A 29 7.25 0.05 -19.08
CA ALA A 29 7.87 1.36 -19.28
C ALA A 29 7.84 2.21 -17.99
N GLY A 30 7.31 1.68 -16.89
CA GLY A 30 6.99 2.46 -15.70
C GLY A 30 5.87 3.47 -15.95
N GLU A 31 4.96 3.15 -16.86
CA GLU A 31 3.93 4.03 -17.40
C GLU A 31 2.77 4.31 -16.43
N TRP A 32 2.72 3.61 -15.29
CA TRP A 32 1.76 3.88 -14.21
C TRP A 32 2.50 4.45 -12.99
N ALA A 33 2.09 5.63 -12.52
CA ALA A 33 2.39 6.08 -11.17
C ALA A 33 1.58 5.28 -10.16
N VAL A 34 2.23 4.84 -9.10
CA VAL A 34 1.61 4.14 -7.96
C VAL A 34 1.53 5.12 -6.80
N THR A 35 0.39 5.19 -6.12
CA THR A 35 0.26 5.85 -4.82
C THR A 35 -0.51 4.95 -3.86
N ALA A 36 -0.05 4.82 -2.63
CA ALA A 36 -0.75 4.03 -1.61
C ALA A 36 -0.55 4.64 -0.22
N THR A 37 -1.60 4.54 0.59
CA THR A 37 -1.57 4.87 2.02
C THR A 37 -2.08 3.64 2.77
N LEU A 38 -1.16 2.89 3.35
CA LEU A 38 -1.46 1.60 3.99
C LEU A 38 -1.54 1.77 5.51
N ALA A 39 -2.54 1.16 6.14
CA ALA A 39 -2.62 1.09 7.60
C ALA A 39 -1.88 -0.15 8.12
N ALA A 40 -1.28 -0.05 9.30
CA ALA A 40 -0.76 -1.24 9.99
C ALA A 40 -1.89 -2.23 10.29
N ALA A 41 -1.72 -3.49 9.90
CA ALA A 41 -2.76 -4.51 10.02
C ALA A 41 -2.90 -5.05 11.46
N GLU A 42 -1.83 -5.03 12.26
CA GLU A 42 -1.76 -5.56 13.62
C GLU A 42 -0.79 -4.72 14.48
N PRO A 43 -0.93 -4.73 15.83
CA PRO A 43 0.10 -4.21 16.73
C PRO A 43 1.38 -5.02 16.55
N ALA A 44 2.46 -4.35 16.18
CA ALA A 44 3.65 -5.06 15.77
C ALA A 44 4.43 -5.67 16.95
N ALA A 45 4.83 -6.94 16.80
CA ALA A 45 5.77 -7.58 17.72
C ALA A 45 7.18 -6.96 17.65
N SER A 46 7.53 -6.26 16.54
CA SER A 46 8.78 -5.53 16.40
C SER A 46 8.61 -4.30 15.50
N LYS A 47 9.42 -3.26 15.69
CA LYS A 47 9.41 -2.08 14.80
C LYS A 47 9.92 -2.39 13.38
N HIS A 48 10.73 -3.43 13.21
CA HIS A 48 11.39 -3.75 11.94
C HIS A 48 10.52 -4.61 11.01
N LYS A 49 9.74 -5.53 11.58
CA LYS A 49 8.85 -6.42 10.85
C LYS A 49 7.40 -5.99 11.05
N ARG A 50 6.77 -5.50 9.98
CA ARG A 50 5.45 -4.84 10.03
C ARG A 50 4.59 -5.28 8.85
N ASP A 51 3.34 -5.61 9.13
CA ASP A 51 2.34 -5.90 8.10
C ASP A 51 1.45 -4.66 7.92
N PHE A 52 1.26 -4.25 6.67
CA PHE A 52 0.45 -3.11 6.25
C PHE A 52 -0.54 -3.54 5.18
N ALA A 53 -1.71 -2.92 5.14
CA ALA A 53 -2.68 -3.11 4.07
C ALA A 53 -3.48 -1.84 3.82
N GLY A 54 -3.91 -1.62 2.57
CA GLY A 54 -4.70 -0.45 2.23
C GLY A 54 -4.95 -0.28 0.74
N PRO A 55 -5.63 0.80 0.37
CA PRO A 55 -5.89 1.13 -1.02
C PRO A 55 -4.61 1.53 -1.75
N VAL A 56 -4.60 1.26 -3.05
CA VAL A 56 -3.58 1.72 -4.00
C VAL A 56 -4.26 2.25 -5.25
N THR A 57 -3.70 3.33 -5.79
CA THR A 57 -4.12 3.93 -7.06
C THR A 57 -2.98 3.81 -8.07
N LEU A 58 -3.33 3.42 -9.29
CA LEU A 58 -2.46 3.46 -10.46
C LEU A 58 -2.96 4.54 -11.41
N LYS A 59 -2.14 5.55 -11.66
CA LYS A 59 -2.45 6.61 -12.63
C LYS A 59 -1.50 6.48 -13.82
N HIS A 60 -2.05 6.34 -15.02
CA HIS A 60 -1.23 6.30 -16.22
C HIS A 60 -0.46 7.63 -16.39
N LEU A 61 0.68 7.64 -17.05
CA LEU A 61 1.49 8.86 -17.18
C LEU A 61 1.35 9.55 -18.53
N ALA A 62 0.80 8.85 -19.51
CA ALA A 62 0.46 9.42 -20.80
C ALA A 62 -1.05 9.56 -20.95
N LEU A 63 -1.45 10.46 -21.84
CA LEU A 63 -2.80 10.51 -22.36
C LEU A 63 -2.94 9.44 -23.45
N CYS A 64 -3.86 8.50 -23.26
CA CYS A 64 -4.11 7.42 -24.23
C CYS A 64 -5.27 7.74 -25.20
N GLY A 65 -5.80 8.97 -25.16
CA GLY A 65 -6.89 9.43 -26.02
C GLY A 65 -7.42 10.81 -25.59
N PRO A 66 -8.46 11.33 -26.26
CA PRO A 66 -9.17 12.53 -25.81
C PRO A 66 -9.86 12.26 -24.47
N GLY A 67 -9.53 13.05 -23.43
CA GLY A 67 -10.14 12.92 -22.11
C GLY A 67 -9.12 12.88 -20.98
N GLU A 68 -9.51 12.28 -19.86
CA GLU A 68 -8.68 12.17 -18.67
C GLU A 68 -7.63 11.07 -18.79
N VAL A 69 -6.58 11.19 -17.98
CA VAL A 69 -5.58 10.15 -17.80
C VAL A 69 -6.22 8.92 -17.17
N ALA A 70 -5.96 7.74 -17.71
CA ALA A 70 -6.52 6.50 -17.18
C ALA A 70 -6.06 6.24 -15.73
N GLU A 71 -7.01 5.90 -14.87
CA GLU A 71 -6.77 5.52 -13.47
C GLU A 71 -7.32 4.12 -13.18
N LYS A 72 -6.65 3.40 -12.28
CA LYS A 72 -7.11 2.12 -11.74
C LYS A 72 -6.98 2.18 -10.22
N ALA A 73 -7.95 1.58 -9.52
CA ALA A 73 -7.92 1.42 -8.08
C ALA A 73 -7.74 -0.06 -7.71
N GLY A 74 -7.19 -0.30 -6.53
CA GLY A 74 -7.09 -1.65 -5.98
C GLY A 74 -6.58 -1.66 -4.55
N THR A 75 -5.97 -2.77 -4.15
CA THR A 75 -5.43 -2.95 -2.81
C THR A 75 -3.99 -3.45 -2.83
N LEU A 76 -3.25 -3.10 -1.78
CA LEU A 76 -1.90 -3.56 -1.55
C LEU A 76 -1.81 -4.09 -0.12
N SER A 77 -1.40 -5.35 0.03
CA SER A 77 -0.93 -5.88 1.31
C SER A 77 0.58 -6.02 1.25
N LEU A 78 1.27 -5.61 2.32
CA LEU A 78 2.73 -5.53 2.34
C LEU A 78 3.26 -5.95 3.72
N ARG A 79 4.11 -6.97 3.72
CA ARG A 79 4.96 -7.33 4.84
C ARG A 79 6.32 -6.69 4.64
N ARG A 80 6.69 -5.77 5.52
CA ARG A 80 7.95 -5.04 5.52
C ARG A 80 8.91 -5.66 6.53
N ASP A 81 10.18 -5.76 6.15
CA ASP A 81 11.32 -6.07 7.01
C ASP A 81 12.46 -5.09 6.70
N GLY A 82 12.55 -3.99 7.48
CA GLY A 82 13.46 -2.90 7.18
C GLY A 82 13.11 -2.22 5.84
N GLN A 83 14.00 -2.29 4.84
CA GLN A 83 13.70 -1.82 3.47
C GLN A 83 13.17 -2.93 2.56
N ARG A 84 13.32 -4.21 2.95
CA ARG A 84 12.83 -5.34 2.15
C ARG A 84 11.33 -5.48 2.36
N TYR A 85 10.63 -5.98 1.35
CA TYR A 85 9.21 -6.27 1.46
C TYR A 85 8.80 -7.49 0.66
N ALA A 86 7.71 -8.11 1.09
CA ALA A 86 6.88 -9.02 0.30
C ALA A 86 5.47 -8.42 0.23
N ALA A 87 4.86 -8.36 -0.94
CA ALA A 87 3.56 -7.74 -1.13
C ALA A 87 2.68 -8.49 -2.13
N MET A 88 1.37 -8.24 -2.01
CA MET A 88 0.35 -8.63 -2.97
C MET A 88 -0.37 -7.38 -3.46
N LEU A 89 -0.24 -7.08 -4.75
CA LEU A 89 -0.94 -5.99 -5.43
C LEU A 89 -2.14 -6.56 -6.17
N ALA A 90 -3.34 -6.14 -5.81
CA ALA A 90 -4.58 -6.55 -6.49
C ALA A 90 -5.20 -5.35 -7.21
N ILE A 91 -5.43 -5.47 -8.52
CA ILE A 91 -6.07 -4.46 -9.37
C ILE A 91 -7.17 -5.17 -10.18
N GLY A 92 -8.43 -4.84 -9.92
CA GLY A 92 -9.55 -5.58 -10.50
C GLY A 92 -9.50 -7.07 -10.11
N GLU A 93 -9.49 -7.95 -11.11
CA GLU A 93 -9.38 -9.41 -10.91
C GLU A 93 -7.93 -9.92 -10.93
N GLU A 94 -6.97 -9.06 -11.27
CA GLU A 94 -5.54 -9.42 -11.31
C GLU A 94 -4.93 -9.28 -9.91
N SER A 95 -4.15 -10.28 -9.51
CA SER A 95 -3.41 -10.30 -8.24
C SER A 95 -1.96 -10.66 -8.52
N CYS A 96 -1.04 -9.82 -8.07
CA CYS A 96 0.37 -9.90 -8.38
C CYS A 96 1.22 -10.00 -7.11
N ALA A 97 1.97 -11.09 -6.98
CA ALA A 97 2.89 -11.30 -5.86
C ALA A 97 4.26 -10.72 -6.16
N VAL A 98 4.87 -10.01 -5.21
CA VAL A 98 6.16 -9.35 -5.43
C VAL A 98 7.01 -9.35 -4.16
N THR A 99 8.32 -9.47 -4.34
CA THR A 99 9.30 -9.23 -3.29
C THR A 99 10.33 -8.23 -3.80
N GLY A 100 10.69 -7.25 -2.98
CA GLY A 100 11.58 -6.17 -3.40
C GLY A 100 12.23 -5.43 -2.25
N THR A 101 12.82 -4.29 -2.59
CA THR A 101 13.36 -3.30 -1.64
C THR A 101 12.67 -1.97 -1.92
N LEU A 102 12.29 -1.24 -0.86
CA LEU A 102 11.73 0.10 -0.98
C LEU A 102 12.85 1.09 -1.35
N ALA A 103 12.98 1.39 -2.63
CA ALA A 103 13.96 2.30 -3.20
C ALA A 103 13.48 2.78 -4.58
N GLU A 104 13.75 4.04 -4.93
CA GLU A 104 13.27 4.62 -6.19
C GLU A 104 13.88 3.95 -7.42
N ASP A 105 15.14 3.54 -7.33
CA ASP A 105 15.87 2.78 -8.35
C ASP A 105 15.70 1.24 -8.21
N GLY A 106 15.04 0.78 -7.13
CA GLY A 106 14.84 -0.62 -6.79
C GLY A 106 13.73 -1.27 -7.63
N VAL A 107 14.10 -1.93 -8.73
CA VAL A 107 13.15 -2.68 -9.57
C VAL A 107 12.89 -4.07 -8.98
N ALA A 108 11.63 -4.35 -8.69
CA ALA A 108 11.11 -5.70 -8.46
C ALA A 108 10.21 -6.13 -9.63
N PHE A 109 9.96 -7.43 -9.75
CA PHE A 109 9.07 -7.98 -10.79
C PHE A 109 7.90 -8.68 -10.12
N ALA A 110 6.71 -8.07 -10.23
CA ALA A 110 5.47 -8.61 -9.71
C ALA A 110 4.97 -9.74 -10.60
N ASP A 111 4.76 -10.91 -10.03
CA ASP A 111 4.25 -12.09 -10.72
C ASP A 111 2.73 -12.06 -10.74
N CYS A 112 2.15 -11.79 -11.90
CA CYS A 112 0.72 -11.65 -12.13
C CYS A 112 0.12 -12.90 -12.80
N GLY A 113 0.76 -14.07 -12.68
CA GLY A 113 0.28 -15.32 -13.26
C GLY A 113 0.30 -15.29 -14.80
N LYS A 114 -0.87 -15.37 -15.44
CA LYS A 114 -0.99 -15.42 -16.90
C LYS A 114 -0.51 -14.13 -17.59
N ALA A 115 -0.60 -12.99 -16.92
CA ALA A 115 -0.11 -11.71 -17.44
C ALA A 115 1.43 -11.59 -17.41
N GLY A 116 2.12 -12.54 -16.76
CA GLY A 116 3.57 -12.58 -16.67
C GLY A 116 4.13 -11.73 -15.52
N LYS A 117 5.41 -11.37 -15.64
CA LYS A 117 6.17 -10.63 -14.63
C LYS A 117 6.26 -9.16 -14.99
N ILE A 118 5.59 -8.30 -14.23
CA ILE A 118 5.47 -6.87 -14.53
C ILE A 118 6.37 -6.06 -13.59
N PRO A 119 7.22 -5.14 -14.09
CA PRO A 119 8.08 -4.33 -13.24
C PRO A 119 7.28 -3.46 -12.26
N LEU A 120 7.76 -3.43 -11.02
CA LEU A 120 7.24 -2.60 -9.94
C LEU A 120 8.41 -1.98 -9.16
N ARG A 121 8.38 -0.66 -9.02
CA ARG A 121 9.23 0.12 -8.11
C ARG A 121 8.34 0.73 -7.05
N LEU A 122 8.72 0.60 -5.79
CA LEU A 122 8.03 1.22 -4.65
C LEU A 122 9.07 1.90 -3.77
N TRP A 123 8.76 3.08 -3.27
CA TRP A 123 9.56 3.78 -2.27
C TRP A 123 8.65 4.56 -1.32
N LEU A 124 9.22 4.93 -0.17
CA LEU A 124 8.52 5.75 0.81
C LEU A 124 8.34 7.15 0.23
N LYS A 125 7.15 7.74 0.46
CA LYS A 125 6.87 9.13 0.09
C LYS A 125 7.54 10.11 1.04
#